data_AF-A0A444K015-F1
#
_entry.id   AF-A0A444K015-F1
#
_cell.length_a   1.000
_cell.length_b   1.000
_cell.length_c   1.000
_cell.angle_alpha   90.00
_cell.angle_beta   90.00
_cell.angle_gamma   90.00
#
_symmetry.space_group_name_H-M   'P 1'
#
loop_
_entity.id
_entity.type
_entity.pdbx_description
1 polymer ?
#
loop_
_entity_poly.entity_id
_entity_poly.type
_entity_poly.pdbx_seq_one_letter_code
_entity_poly.pdbx_strand_id
1 'polypeptide(L)'
;PPAYGRGPKGEVWQLFEDLPGLTDLCRSILTPKPLAVVLTAYSIRASFFAIHALMRDTFVGMGGTVESGELIIREKSAGRALSTSLFSRWVA
;
A
#
# COMPACT_ATOMS: atom_id res chain seq x y z
N PRO A 1 -2.84 5.73 -1.24
CA PRO A 1 -2.55 7.06 -1.80
C PRO A 1 -2.93 7.11 -3.29
N PRO A 2 -3.31 8.28 -3.85
CA PRO A 2 -3.60 8.42 -5.28
C PRO A 2 -2.32 8.37 -6.13
N ALA A 3 -2.46 8.14 -7.45
CA ALA A 3 -1.33 8.19 -8.37
C ALA A 3 -0.71 9.60 -8.46
N TYR A 4 -1.57 10.63 -8.46
CA TYR A 4 -1.22 12.04 -8.48
C TYR A 4 -2.17 12.81 -7.55
N GLY A 5 -1.68 13.83 -6.84
CA GLY A 5 -2.48 14.65 -5.95
C GLY A 5 -1.85 16.00 -5.66
N ARG A 6 -2.57 16.84 -4.91
CA ARG A 6 -2.06 18.11 -4.39
C ARG A 6 -2.41 18.26 -2.91
N GLY A 7 -1.44 18.74 -2.14
CA GLY A 7 -1.63 19.15 -0.76
C GLY A 7 -2.39 20.48 -0.64
N PRO A 8 -2.80 20.88 0.58
CA PRO A 8 -3.58 22.09 0.81
C PRO A 8 -2.88 23.38 0.38
N LYS A 9 -1.54 23.41 0.31
CA LYS A 9 -0.74 24.57 -0.11
C LYS A 9 -0.19 24.41 -1.52
N GLY A 10 -0.67 23.43 -2.27
CA GLY A 10 -0.26 23.17 -3.65
C GLY A 10 0.95 22.23 -3.78
N GLU A 11 1.41 21.60 -2.69
CA GLU A 11 2.45 20.57 -2.71
C GLU A 11 2.05 19.47 -3.69
N VAL A 12 2.96 19.07 -4.57
CA VAL A 12 2.67 18.02 -5.55
C VAL A 12 2.90 16.67 -4.88
N TRP A 13 1.95 15.76 -5.08
CA TRP A 13 2.10 14.35 -4.73
C TRP A 13 2.17 13.50 -6.00
N GLN A 14 3.16 12.62 -6.08
CA GLN A 14 3.36 11.61 -7.10
C GLN A 14 3.70 10.28 -6.43
N LEU A 15 2.86 9.26 -6.67
CA LEU A 15 2.95 7.98 -5.97
C LEU A 15 4.35 7.35 -6.04
N PHE A 16 5.02 7.34 -7.19
CA PHE A 16 6.31 6.65 -7.33
C PHE A 16 7.48 7.42 -6.71
N GLU A 17 7.36 8.73 -6.56
CA GLU A 17 8.40 9.58 -5.97
C GLU A 17 8.23 9.65 -4.44
N ASP A 18 7.00 9.85 -3.98
CA ASP A 18 6.74 10.24 -2.59
C ASP A 18 6.33 9.05 -1.68
N LEU A 19 5.91 7.92 -2.26
CA LEU A 19 5.43 6.78 -1.47
C LEU A 19 6.50 6.19 -0.54
N PRO A 20 7.77 6.02 -0.93
CA PRO A 20 8.79 5.51 -0.02
C PRO A 20 8.95 6.37 1.24
N GLY A 21 9.01 7.69 1.07
CA GLY A 21 9.10 8.63 2.20
C GLY A 21 7.86 8.57 3.10
N LEU A 22 6.66 8.42 2.53
CA LEU A 22 5.44 8.24 3.30
C LEU A 22 5.47 6.96 4.14
N THR A 23 5.89 5.83 3.56
CA THR A 23 5.92 4.54 4.28
C THR A 23 6.93 4.55 5.42
N ASP A 24 8.08 5.19 5.23
CA ASP A 24 9.09 5.35 6.30
C ASP A 24 8.57 6.22 7.45
N LEU A 25 7.86 7.30 7.14
CA LEU A 25 7.17 8.12 8.15
C LEU A 25 6.08 7.34 8.87
N CYS A 26 5.31 6.49 8.17
CA CYS A 26 4.33 5.63 8.82
C CYS A 26 4.99 4.66 9.81
N ARG A 27 6.14 4.07 9.46
CA ARG A 27 6.90 3.21 10.37
C ARG A 27 7.37 3.95 11.62
N SER A 28 7.87 5.18 11.48
CA SER A 28 8.46 5.94 12.60
C SER A 28 7.46 6.36 13.67
N ILE A 29 6.16 6.41 13.33
CA ILE A 29 5.07 6.82 14.24
C ILE A 29 4.29 5.64 14.82
N LEU A 30 4.70 4.40 14.57
CA LEU A 30 4.04 3.23 15.13
C LEU A 30 4.20 3.16 16.65
N THR A 31 3.18 2.63 17.32
CA THR A 31 3.27 2.33 18.76
C THR A 31 4.34 1.24 19.00
N PRO A 32 4.82 1.07 20.25
CA PRO A 32 5.74 -0.03 20.57
C PRO A 32 5.19 -1.44 20.30
N LYS A 33 3.88 -1.59 20.16
CA LYS A 33 3.18 -2.85 19.86
C LYS A 33 2.14 -2.63 18.75
N PRO A 34 2.56 -2.36 17.51
CA PRO A 34 1.63 -2.12 16.41
C PRO A 34 1.00 -3.44 15.97
N LEU A 35 -0.25 -3.40 15.50
CA LEU A 35 -0.95 -4.60 15.01
C LEU A 35 -0.72 -4.83 13.52
N ALA A 36 -0.83 -3.76 12.72
CA ALA A 36 -0.69 -3.82 11.28
C ALA A 36 -0.46 -2.44 10.66
N VAL A 37 0.04 -2.42 9.42
CA VAL A 37 0.03 -1.28 8.51
C VAL A 37 -0.57 -1.75 7.19
N VAL A 38 -1.56 -1.01 6.66
CA VAL A 38 -2.27 -1.37 5.43
C VAL A 38 -2.12 -0.25 4.40
N LEU A 39 -1.58 -0.61 3.25
CA LEU A 39 -1.42 0.27 2.09
C LEU A 39 -2.33 -0.21 0.96
N THR A 40 -3.23 0.66 0.51
CA THR A 40 -4.06 0.44 -0.69
C THR A 40 -3.71 1.46 -1.77
N ALA A 41 -3.59 1.01 -3.01
CA ALA A 41 -3.33 1.86 -4.17
C ALA A 41 -4.22 1.49 -5.36
N TYR A 42 -4.87 2.49 -5.96
CA TYR A 42 -5.71 2.32 -7.15
C TYR A 42 -4.91 2.51 -8.46
N SER A 43 -3.58 2.59 -8.38
CA SER A 43 -2.69 2.74 -9.54
C SER A 43 -2.39 1.38 -10.17
N ILE A 44 -3.34 0.89 -10.98
CA ILE A 44 -3.33 -0.46 -11.58
C ILE A 44 -2.16 -0.67 -12.56
N ARG A 45 -1.47 0.39 -13.00
CA ARG A 45 -0.27 0.23 -13.85
C ARG A 45 0.94 -0.36 -13.13
N ALA A 46 1.01 -0.28 -11.79
CA ALA A 46 2.04 -0.96 -11.03
C ALA A 46 1.62 -2.39 -10.71
N SER A 47 2.58 -3.31 -10.64
CA SER A 47 2.33 -4.62 -10.03
C SER A 47 2.22 -4.50 -8.51
N PHE A 48 1.37 -5.31 -7.88
CA PHE A 48 1.37 -5.47 -6.43
C PHE A 48 2.76 -5.86 -5.89
N PHE A 49 3.61 -6.48 -6.71
CA PHE A 49 5.01 -6.79 -6.35
C PHE A 49 5.84 -5.56 -6.02
N ALA A 50 5.65 -4.43 -6.71
CA ALA A 50 6.39 -3.21 -6.43
C ALA A 50 6.06 -2.67 -5.03
N ILE A 51 4.78 -2.67 -4.69
CA ILE A 51 4.28 -2.24 -3.37
C ILE A 51 4.66 -3.27 -2.29
N HIS A 52 4.66 -4.55 -2.62
CA HIS A 52 5.12 -5.61 -1.74
C HIS A 52 6.59 -5.42 -1.34
N ALA A 53 7.48 -5.21 -2.33
CA ALA A 53 8.90 -5.00 -2.10
C ALA A 53 9.15 -3.76 -1.23
N LEU A 54 8.49 -2.64 -1.55
CA LEU A 54 8.56 -1.44 -0.72
C LEU A 54 8.16 -1.71 0.73
N MET A 55 6.99 -2.33 0.96
CA MET A 55 6.52 -2.61 2.32
C MET A 55 7.46 -3.57 3.05
N ARG A 56 7.96 -4.60 2.39
CA ARG A 56 8.93 -5.53 3.00
C ARG A 56 10.21 -4.82 3.42
N ASP A 57 10.73 -3.95 2.56
CA ASP A 57 11.97 -3.21 2.82
C ASP A 57 11.74 -2.16 3.93
N THR A 58 10.63 -1.42 3.89
CA THR A 58 10.26 -0.45 4.93
C THR A 58 10.03 -1.13 6.28
N PHE A 59 9.46 -2.33 6.37
CA PHE A 59 9.13 -2.99 7.66
C PHE A 59 10.16 -4.04 8.10
N VAL A 60 11.32 -4.14 7.42
CA VAL A 60 12.39 -5.07 7.78
C VAL A 60 12.83 -4.90 9.24
N GLY A 61 13.04 -6.02 9.93
CA GLY A 61 13.48 -6.04 11.33
C GLY A 61 12.37 -5.82 12.36
N MET A 62 11.11 -5.59 11.95
CA MET A 62 9.97 -5.50 12.89
C MET A 62 9.32 -6.84 13.23
N GLY A 63 9.80 -7.95 12.64
CA GLY A 63 9.11 -9.23 12.68
C GLY A 63 7.85 -9.21 11.80
N GLY A 64 6.90 -10.09 12.09
CA GLY A 64 5.63 -10.15 11.37
C GLY A 64 5.74 -10.67 9.92
N THR A 65 4.69 -10.43 9.14
CA THR A 65 4.57 -10.87 7.74
C THR A 65 4.03 -9.75 6.86
N VAL A 66 4.54 -9.66 5.63
CA VAL A 66 3.98 -8.81 4.57
C VAL A 66 3.16 -9.65 3.61
N GLU A 67 1.88 -9.32 3.47
CA GLU A 67 0.96 -9.92 2.51
C GLU A 67 0.56 -8.88 1.46
N SER A 68 0.51 -9.26 0.20
CA SER A 68 0.18 -8.34 -0.89
C SER A 68 -0.58 -9.03 -2.01
N GLY A 69 -1.33 -8.24 -2.77
CA GLY A 69 -2.09 -8.74 -3.89
C GLY A 69 -3.04 -7.70 -4.43
N GLU A 70 -4.11 -8.18 -5.06
CA GLU A 70 -5.17 -7.35 -5.59
C GLU A 70 -6.45 -7.53 -4.77
N LEU A 71 -7.15 -6.43 -4.53
CA LEU A 71 -8.51 -6.45 -4.02
C LEU A 71 -9.45 -6.62 -5.21
N ILE A 72 -10.27 -7.66 -5.16
CA ILE A 72 -11.19 -8.03 -6.24
C ILE A 72 -12.65 -7.97 -5.77
N ILE A 73 -13.53 -7.60 -6.70
CA ILE A 73 -14.97 -7.78 -6.57
C ILE A 73 -15.37 -8.98 -7.43
N ARG A 74 -16.18 -9.88 -6.88
CA ARG A 74 -16.75 -11.01 -7.63
C ARG A 74 -18.19 -10.74 -7.99
N GLU A 75 -18.52 -10.88 -9.26
CA GLU A 75 -19.88 -10.74 -9.76
C GLU A 75 -20.78 -11.89 -9.28
N LYS A 76 -22.01 -11.59 -8.86
CA LYS A 76 -22.96 -12.59 -8.36
C LYS A 76 -23.56 -13.50 -9.45
N SER A 77 -23.71 -13.01 -10.68
CA SER A 77 -24.38 -13.74 -11.76
C SER A 77 -23.48 -14.81 -12.40
N ALA A 78 -22.22 -14.49 -12.69
CA ALA A 78 -21.30 -15.36 -13.44
C ALA A 78 -19.95 -15.61 -12.73
N GLY A 79 -19.72 -15.06 -11.52
CA GLY A 79 -18.50 -15.31 -10.74
C GLY A 79 -17.23 -14.65 -11.26
N ARG A 80 -17.33 -13.77 -12.27
CA ARG A 80 -16.19 -13.02 -12.83
C ARG A 80 -15.51 -12.16 -11.77
N ALA A 81 -14.19 -12.08 -11.81
CA ALA A 81 -13.40 -11.25 -10.93
C ALA A 81 -13.09 -9.90 -11.60
N LEU A 82 -13.41 -8.81 -10.92
CA LEU A 82 -13.02 -7.45 -11.29
C LEU A 82 -11.99 -6.96 -10.26
N SER A 83 -10.74 -6.83 -10.67
CA SER A 83 -9.71 -6.21 -9.85
C SER A 83 -9.95 -4.70 -9.73
N THR A 84 -9.89 -4.18 -8.51
CA THR A 84 -10.20 -2.76 -8.23
C THR A 84 -8.98 -1.98 -7.75
N SER A 85 -8.09 -2.62 -7.00
CA SER A 85 -6.95 -1.96 -6.38
C SER A 85 -5.90 -2.97 -5.95
N LEU A 86 -4.71 -2.46 -5.69
CA LEU A 86 -3.60 -3.19 -5.08
C LEU A 86 -3.65 -2.99 -3.57
N PHE A 87 -3.24 -4.01 -2.82
CA PHE A 87 -2.96 -3.87 -1.40
C PHE A 87 -1.61 -4.48 -1.03
N SER A 88 -1.02 -3.92 0.03
CA SER A 88 0.05 -4.55 0.79
C SER A 88 -0.15 -4.25 2.27
N ARG A 89 -0.05 -5.27 3.12
CA ARG A 89 -0.17 -5.12 4.57
C ARG A 89 0.98 -5.80 5.29
N TRP A 90 1.56 -5.10 6.24
CA TRP A 90 2.41 -5.70 7.27
C TRP A 90 1.53 -6.03 8.49
N VAL A 91 1.71 -7.20 9.08
CA VAL A 91 1.01 -7.66 10.29
C VAL A 91 2.05 -8.22 11.26
N ALA A 92 1.98 -7.83 12.53
CA ALA A 92 2.94 -8.19 13.59
C ALA A 92 2.97 -9.70 13.89
#